data_AF-A0A533SFW9-F1
#
_entry.id   AF-A0A533SFW9-F1
#
_cell.length_a   1.000
_cell.length_b   1.000
_cell.length_c   1.000
_cell.angle_alpha   90.00
_cell.angle_beta   90.00
_cell.angle_gamma   90.00
#
_symmetry.space_group_name_H-M   'P 1'
#
loop_
_entity.id
_entity.type
_entity.pdbx_description
1 polymer ?
#
loop_
_entity_poly.entity_id
_entity_poly.type
_entity_poly.pdbx_seq_one_letter_code
_entity_poly.pdbx_strand_id
1 'polypeptide(L)'
;MAESMQGLKRTHQCGHLTPAEVGQEVTLMGWVNTRRDHGGLIFIDLRDRSGIIQLVVSPEVSGDAFAKAEKVRSEFVLAAVGKVRRRDEDKINPNL
;
A
#
# COMPACT_ATOMS: atom_id res chain seq x y z
N MET A 1 -1.58 -15.55 -13.28
CA MET A 1 -0.66 -14.81 -14.17
C MET A 1 -0.28 -13.53 -13.46
N ALA A 2 1.02 -13.21 -13.36
CA ALA A 2 1.45 -11.93 -12.81
C ALA A 2 1.07 -10.82 -13.79
N GLU A 3 0.39 -9.77 -13.32
CA GLU A 3 0.13 -8.60 -14.14
C GLU A 3 1.44 -7.85 -14.39
N SER A 4 1.60 -7.34 -15.60
CA SER A 4 2.80 -6.60 -15.97
C SER A 4 2.83 -5.23 -15.30
N MET A 5 3.97 -4.87 -14.70
CA MET A 5 4.22 -3.53 -14.15
C MET A 5 4.68 -2.53 -15.23
N GLN A 6 4.56 -2.86 -16.52
CA GLN A 6 5.03 -2.01 -17.62
C GLN A 6 4.36 -0.63 -17.59
N GLY A 7 5.17 0.42 -17.64
CA GLY A 7 4.72 1.81 -17.60
C GLY A 7 4.65 2.42 -16.20
N LEU A 8 4.68 1.62 -15.12
CA LEU A 8 4.74 2.15 -13.76
C LEU A 8 6.18 2.50 -13.38
N LYS A 9 6.36 3.70 -12.83
CA LYS A 9 7.64 4.17 -12.28
C LYS A 9 7.47 4.46 -10.80
N ARG A 10 8.37 3.92 -9.97
CA ARG A 10 8.41 4.24 -8.55
C ARG A 10 8.68 5.74 -8.35
N THR A 11 7.80 6.40 -7.62
CA THR A 11 7.90 7.84 -7.31
C THR A 11 8.57 8.08 -5.97
N HIS A 12 8.27 7.24 -4.98
CA HIS A 12 8.75 7.37 -3.60
C HIS A 12 9.20 6.01 -3.06
N GLN A 13 10.01 6.03 -2.01
CA GLN A 13 10.37 4.85 -1.24
C GLN A 13 9.44 4.74 -0.04
N CYS A 14 9.16 3.52 0.42
CA CYS A 14 8.14 3.27 1.45
C CYS A 14 8.43 4.01 2.76
N GLY A 15 9.68 4.01 3.22
CA GLY A 15 10.12 4.66 4.46
C GLY A 15 10.43 6.15 4.34
N HIS A 16 10.25 6.77 3.18
CA HIS A 16 10.54 8.19 2.96
C HIS A 16 9.28 9.07 2.83
N LEU A 17 8.08 8.49 2.92
CA LEU A 17 6.85 9.27 2.95
C LEU A 17 6.67 9.94 4.31
N THR A 18 6.41 11.23 4.28
CA THR A 18 6.19 12.07 5.45
C THR A 18 4.80 12.70 5.40
N PRO A 19 4.38 13.42 6.46
CA PRO A 19 3.13 14.18 6.42
C PRO A 19 3.09 15.28 5.35
N ALA A 20 4.22 15.68 4.75
CA ALA A 20 4.26 16.68 3.68
C ALA A 20 3.68 16.16 2.36
N GLU A 21 3.68 14.85 2.15
CA GLU A 21 3.16 14.21 0.95
C GLU A 21 1.65 13.92 1.02
N VAL A 22 0.99 14.25 2.13
CA VAL A 22 -0.45 14.03 2.30
C VAL A 22 -1.24 14.70 1.18
N GLY A 23 -2.12 13.94 0.56
CA GLY A 23 -2.93 14.39 -0.58
C GLY A 23 -2.26 14.20 -1.94
N GLN A 24 -0.98 13.84 -2.00
CA GLN A 24 -0.30 13.54 -3.26
C GLN A 24 -0.59 12.12 -3.72
N GLU A 25 -0.68 11.91 -5.03
CA GLU A 25 -0.70 10.58 -5.63
C GLU A 25 0.73 10.07 -5.80
N VAL A 26 1.00 8.86 -5.32
CA VAL A 26 2.33 8.25 -5.34
C VAL A 26 2.26 6.81 -5.85
N THR A 27 3.32 6.41 -6.53
CA THR A 27 3.60 5.02 -6.89
C THR A 27 4.68 4.45 -5.99
N LEU A 28 4.34 3.40 -5.27
CA LEU A 28 5.22 2.63 -4.37
C LEU A 28 5.41 1.22 -4.91
N MET A 29 6.60 0.67 -4.70
CA MET A 29 6.94 -0.68 -5.15
C MET A 29 7.75 -1.40 -4.08
N GLY A 30 7.38 -2.64 -3.77
CA GLY A 30 8.00 -3.40 -2.69
C GLY A 30 7.41 -4.80 -2.51
N TRP A 31 7.73 -5.42 -1.37
CA TRP A 31 7.27 -6.74 -0.96
C TRP A 31 6.21 -6.64 0.12
N VAL A 32 5.25 -7.54 0.08
CA VAL A 32 4.23 -7.65 1.12
C VAL A 32 4.84 -8.24 2.38
N ASN A 33 4.97 -7.45 3.42
CA ASN A 33 5.42 -7.89 4.74
C ASN A 33 4.29 -8.62 5.48
N THR A 34 3.15 -7.96 5.63
CA THR A 34 1.94 -8.56 6.21
C THR A 34 0.70 -8.13 5.44
N ARG A 35 -0.36 -8.96 5.50
CA ARG A 35 -1.67 -8.67 4.91
C ARG A 35 -2.75 -9.00 5.93
N ARG A 36 -3.64 -8.05 6.19
CA ARG A 36 -4.75 -8.16 7.14
C ARG A 36 -6.05 -7.81 6.45
N ASP A 37 -7.10 -8.57 6.73
CA ASP A 37 -8.40 -8.45 6.08
C ASP A 37 -9.48 -8.28 7.14
N HIS A 38 -10.28 -7.24 6.98
CA HIS A 38 -11.37 -6.88 7.88
C HIS A 38 -12.74 -6.93 7.15
N GLY A 39 -12.88 -7.71 6.08
CA GLY A 39 -14.15 -8.00 5.40
C GLY A 39 -14.68 -6.88 4.49
N GLY A 40 -14.22 -5.63 4.67
CA GLY A 40 -14.49 -4.50 3.77
C GLY A 40 -13.29 -3.58 3.57
N LEU A 41 -12.16 -3.91 4.22
CA LEU A 41 -10.91 -3.18 4.13
C LEU A 41 -9.75 -4.17 4.21
N ILE A 42 -8.81 -4.05 3.29
CA ILE A 42 -7.58 -4.83 3.29
C ILE A 42 -6.42 -3.90 3.61
N PHE A 43 -5.65 -4.27 4.62
CA PHE A 43 -4.41 -3.61 4.99
C PHE A 43 -3.25 -4.45 4.51
N ILE A 44 -2.30 -3.82 3.82
CA ILE A 44 -1.07 -4.45 3.37
C ILE A 44 0.09 -3.61 3.88
N ASP A 45 0.96 -4.22 4.66
CA ASP A 45 2.24 -3.60 5.01
C ASP A 45 3.20 -3.87 3.85
N LEU A 46 3.48 -2.84 3.06
CA LEU A 46 4.42 -2.89 1.95
C LEU A 46 5.81 -2.49 2.45
N ARG A 47 6.79 -3.34 2.20
CA ARG A 47 8.19 -3.19 2.63
C ARG A 47 9.09 -3.00 1.42
N ASP A 48 9.96 -2.02 1.49
CA ASP A 48 11.13 -1.94 0.62
C ASP A 48 12.41 -1.77 1.46
N ARG A 49 13.53 -1.45 0.81
CA ARG A 49 14.81 -1.25 1.52
C ARG A 49 14.79 -0.08 2.51
N SER A 50 13.93 0.92 2.31
CA SER A 50 13.88 2.13 3.13
C SER A 50 13.00 1.98 4.37
N GLY A 51 12.02 1.08 4.36
CA GLY A 51 11.10 0.90 5.48
C GLY A 51 9.80 0.22 5.08
N ILE A 52 8.79 0.36 5.94
CA ILE A 52 7.45 -0.21 5.78
C ILE A 52 6.43 0.92 5.70
N ILE A 53 5.44 0.77 4.82
CA ILE A 53 4.29 1.66 4.68
C ILE A 53 3.01 0.82 4.66
N GLN A 54 1.93 1.34 5.23
CA GLN A 54 0.64 0.67 5.19
C GLN A 54 -0.16 1.13 3.96
N LEU A 55 -0.51 0.18 3.10
CA LEU A 55 -1.52 0.36 2.07
C LEU A 55 -2.89 0.01 2.64
N VAL A 56 -3.89 0.80 2.26
CA VAL A 56 -5.29 0.56 2.59
C VAL A 56 -6.06 0.42 1.29
N VAL A 57 -6.70 -0.73 1.10
CA VAL A 57 -7.50 -1.04 -0.10
C VAL A 57 -8.94 -1.28 0.34
N SER A 58 -9.87 -0.56 -0.25
CA SER A 58 -11.32 -0.75 -0.04
C SER A 58 -12.06 -0.80 -1.38
N PRO A 59 -13.23 -1.46 -1.43
CA PRO A 59 -14.05 -1.51 -2.64
C PRO A 59 -14.50 -0.13 -3.11
N GLU A 60 -14.69 0.81 -2.18
CA GLU A 60 -15.07 2.21 -2.46
C GLU A 60 -13.98 2.98 -3.22
N VAL A 61 -12.70 2.66 -3.00
CA VAL A 61 -11.59 3.27 -3.73
C VAL A 61 -11.42 2.62 -5.09
N SER A 62 -11.45 1.29 -5.13
CA SER A 62 -11.40 0.52 -6.38
C SER A 62 -11.77 -0.94 -6.12
N GLY A 63 -12.87 -1.39 -6.72
CA GLY A 63 -13.30 -2.80 -6.67
C GLY A 63 -12.27 -3.75 -7.29
N ASP A 64 -11.63 -3.35 -8.39
CA ASP A 64 -10.59 -4.14 -9.06
C ASP A 64 -9.34 -4.28 -8.19
N ALA A 65 -8.89 -3.18 -7.57
CA ALA A 65 -7.75 -3.24 -6.65
C ALA A 65 -8.07 -4.10 -5.42
N PHE A 66 -9.30 -4.05 -4.92
CA PHE A 66 -9.75 -4.88 -3.81
C PHE A 66 -9.72 -6.37 -4.15
N ALA A 67 -10.30 -6.77 -5.28
CA ALA A 67 -10.29 -8.15 -5.75
C ALA A 67 -8.87 -8.70 -6.00
N LYS A 68 -7.93 -7.81 -6.41
CA LYS A 68 -6.50 -8.16 -6.50
C LYS A 68 -5.88 -8.32 -5.11
N ALA A 69 -6.15 -7.39 -4.19
CA ALA A 69 -5.64 -7.40 -2.82
C ALA A 69 -6.13 -8.62 -1.99
N GLU A 70 -7.29 -9.20 -2.31
CA GLU A 70 -7.77 -10.46 -1.71
C GLU A 70 -6.86 -11.67 -2.02
N LYS A 71 -6.23 -11.64 -3.20
CA LYS A 71 -5.36 -12.73 -3.69
C LYS A 71 -3.90 -12.55 -3.26
N VAL A 72 -3.54 -11.37 -2.75
CA VAL A 72 -2.19 -11.07 -2.27
C VAL A 72 -1.81 -11.96 -1.09
N ARG A 73 -0.56 -12.43 -1.07
CA ARG A 73 0.05 -13.20 0.01
C ARG A 73 1.36 -12.55 0.43
N SER A 74 1.90 -12.98 1.57
CA SER A 74 3.21 -12.54 2.05
C SER A 74 4.29 -12.75 0.98
N GLU A 75 5.25 -11.82 0.95
CA GLU A 75 6.38 -11.78 0.03
C GLU A 75 6.03 -11.59 -1.46
N PHE A 76 4.77 -11.28 -1.79
CA PHE A 76 4.43 -10.84 -3.15
C PHE A 76 5.07 -9.50 -3.47
N VAL A 77 5.54 -9.34 -4.70
CA VAL A 77 6.01 -8.06 -5.23
C VAL A 77 4.82 -7.28 -5.76
N LEU A 78 4.63 -6.06 -5.26
CA LEU A 78 3.54 -5.18 -5.66
C LEU A 78 4.07 -3.85 -6.19
N ALA A 79 3.35 -3.31 -7.17
CA ALA A 79 3.33 -1.88 -7.48
C ALA A 79 1.95 -1.33 -7.09
N ALA A 80 1.93 -0.34 -6.21
CA ALA A 80 0.71 0.30 -5.74
C ALA A 80 0.73 1.77 -6.12
N VAL A 81 -0.36 2.24 -6.73
CA VAL A 81 -0.60 3.66 -7.00
C VAL A 81 -1.75 4.10 -6.11
N GLY A 82 -1.57 5.21 -5.39
CA GLY A 82 -2.62 5.71 -4.52
C GLY A 82 -2.30 7.06 -3.91
N LYS A 83 -3.31 7.64 -3.27
CA LYS A 83 -3.22 8.94 -2.60
C LYS A 83 -2.74 8.76 -1.15
N VAL A 84 -1.71 9.49 -0.77
CA VAL A 84 -1.22 9.52 0.61
C VAL A 84 -2.28 10.15 1.51
N ARG A 85 -2.61 9.47 2.60
CA ARG A 85 -3.53 9.96 3.63
C ARG A 85 -2.88 9.86 4.99
N ARG A 86 -3.17 10.80 5.88
CA ARG A 86 -2.83 10.62 7.30
C ARG A 86 -3.63 9.45 7.85
N ARG A 87 -3.02 8.68 8.75
CA ARG A 87 -3.77 7.77 9.61
C ARG A 87 -4.67 8.62 10.52
N ASP A 88 -5.85 8.12 10.84
CA ASP A 88 -6.69 8.72 11.88
C ASP A 88 -5.88 8.79 13.19
N GLU A 89 -6.04 9.86 13.97
CA GLU A 89 -5.27 10.10 15.19
C GLU A 89 -5.40 8.93 16.19
N ASP A 90 -6.58 8.30 16.25
CA ASP A 90 -6.87 7.12 17.08
C ASP A 90 -6.28 5.81 16.55
N LYS A 91 -5.68 5.80 15.35
CA LYS A 91 -5.13 4.62 14.68
C LYS A 91 -3.63 4.73 14.38
N ILE A 92 -2.93 5.66 15.02
CA ILE A 92 -1.48 5.74 14.93
C ILE A 92 -0.88 4.52 15.65
N ASN A 93 -0.22 3.64 14.90
CA ASN A 93 0.53 2.53 15.49
C ASN A 93 1.91 3.06 15.95
N PRO A 94 2.24 3.06 17.25
CA PRO A 94 3.54 3.51 17.73
C PRO A 94 4.71 2.59 17.35
N ASN A 95 4.44 1.38 16.88
CA ASN A 95 5.46 0.39 16.49
C ASN A 95 5.73 0.33 14.98
N LEU A 96 5.16 1.25 14.19
CA LEU A 96 5.10 1.17 12.72
C LEU A 96 5.06 2.56 12.07
#